data_AF-A0A3B8MNN0-F1
#
_entry.id   AF-A0A3B8MNN0-F1
#
_cell.length_a   1.000
_cell.length_b   1.000
_cell.length_c   1.000
_cell.angle_alpha   90.00
_cell.angle_beta   90.00
_cell.angle_gamma   90.00
#
_symmetry.space_group_name_H-M   'P 1'
#
loop_
_entity.id
_entity.type
_entity.pdbx_description
1 polymer ?
#
loop_
_entity_poly.entity_id
_entity_poly.type
_entity_poly.pdbx_seq_one_letter_code
_entity_poly.pdbx_strand_id
1 'polypeptide(L)'
;MTRLDVHNIRRTFGANPVLACISFKVEDGDKIGIIGANGSGKSTLLKLITGEEPPDEGVISKPRGTKVGYISQYLAITAAHTVLDEVWSALSDLTDLERRLRATEQSLSSPALAEHRTEMERTLNRYNLLQAQFEVQEGYEAQARVDAIVDGLGLTPKRDQRIDTLSGGEKNIVALARTLVGEPDILLLDKPANHLDFEGLDWLERFLQAYSGTLIIVSHNRYLLDRTVTRILEWERPTT
;
A
#
# COMPACT_ATOMS: atom_id res chain seq x y z
N MET A 1 -13.04 17.11 6.81
CA MET A 1 -11.83 17.87 7.19
C MET A 1 -10.84 17.68 6.06
N THR A 2 -10.24 18.76 5.57
CA THR A 2 -9.36 18.68 4.40
C THR A 2 -8.11 17.87 4.71
N ARG A 3 -7.88 16.80 3.94
CA ARG A 3 -6.72 15.91 4.03
C ARG A 3 -5.60 16.29 3.07
N LEU A 4 -5.97 16.88 1.94
CA LEU A 4 -5.03 17.36 0.93
C LEU A 4 -5.60 18.62 0.27
N ASP A 5 -4.81 19.68 0.23
CA ASP A 5 -5.11 20.90 -0.52
C ASP A 5 -4.02 21.09 -1.59
N VAL A 6 -4.44 21.01 -2.85
CA VAL A 6 -3.60 21.24 -4.02
C VAL A 6 -4.00 22.59 -4.58
N HIS A 7 -3.06 23.55 -4.63
CA HIS A 7 -3.38 24.91 -5.03
C HIS A 7 -2.39 25.45 -6.06
N ASN A 8 -2.90 25.74 -7.25
CA ASN A 8 -2.23 26.33 -8.41
C ASN A 8 -0.95 25.60 -8.82
N ILE A 9 -0.96 24.26 -8.77
CA ILE A 9 0.20 23.46 -9.11
C ILE A 9 0.55 23.59 -10.58
N ARG A 10 1.82 23.93 -10.86
CA ARG A 10 2.44 23.81 -12.17
C ARG A 10 3.66 22.91 -12.12
N ARG A 11 3.85 22.17 -13.20
CA ARG A 11 5.03 21.33 -13.41
C ARG A 11 5.39 21.27 -14.88
N THR A 12 6.65 21.53 -15.19
CA THR A 12 7.22 21.60 -16.54
C THR A 12 8.44 20.68 -16.60
N PHE A 13 8.54 19.87 -17.65
CA PHE A 13 9.74 19.10 -17.93
C PHE A 13 10.42 19.64 -19.19
N GLY A 14 11.60 20.23 -19.03
CA GLY A 14 12.27 20.97 -20.09
C GLY A 14 11.42 22.16 -20.53
N ALA A 15 10.96 22.16 -21.78
CA ALA A 15 10.09 23.19 -22.33
C ALA A 15 8.60 22.82 -22.34
N ASN A 16 8.23 21.62 -21.89
CA ASN A 16 6.86 21.10 -22.03
C ASN A 16 6.11 21.19 -20.69
N PRO A 17 5.07 22.03 -20.57
CA PRO A 17 4.23 22.05 -19.38
C PRO A 17 3.43 20.74 -19.32
N VAL A 18 3.55 20.03 -18.20
CA VAL A 18 2.82 18.78 -17.95
C VAL A 18 1.60 19.02 -17.07
N LEU A 19 1.73 19.88 -16.06
CA LEU A 19 0.61 20.34 -15.22
C LEU A 19 0.52 21.86 -15.29
N ALA A 20 -0.68 22.39 -15.51
CA ALA A 20 -0.91 23.83 -15.59
C ALA A 20 -2.08 24.25 -14.69
N CYS A 21 -1.76 24.92 -13.59
CA CYS A 21 -2.71 25.61 -12.71
C CYS A 21 -3.77 24.69 -12.08
N ILE A 22 -3.30 23.64 -11.42
CA ILE A 22 -4.18 22.60 -10.88
C ILE A 22 -4.52 22.91 -9.44
N SER A 23 -5.82 23.00 -9.17
CA SER A 23 -6.36 23.33 -7.85
C SER A 23 -7.52 22.41 -7.51
N PHE A 24 -7.40 21.68 -6.41
CA PHE A 24 -8.49 20.87 -5.86
C PHE A 24 -8.25 20.57 -4.39
N LYS A 25 -9.33 20.31 -3.67
CA LYS A 25 -9.32 19.87 -2.28
C LYS A 25 -9.80 18.44 -2.19
N VAL A 26 -9.22 17.71 -1.24
CA VAL A 26 -9.61 16.36 -0.89
C VAL A 26 -9.96 16.33 0.58
N GLU A 27 -11.17 15.90 0.87
CA GLU A 27 -11.68 15.75 2.23
C GLU A 27 -11.42 14.34 2.77
N ASP A 28 -11.52 14.20 4.08
CA ASP A 28 -11.48 12.90 4.75
C ASP A 28 -12.55 11.94 4.20
N GLY A 29 -12.14 10.73 3.83
CA GLY A 29 -13.01 9.72 3.22
C GLY A 29 -13.36 9.92 1.75
N ASP A 30 -12.87 11.00 1.10
CA ASP A 30 -13.05 11.20 -0.34
C ASP A 30 -12.49 10.01 -1.13
N LYS A 31 -13.25 9.53 -2.11
CA LYS A 31 -12.79 8.55 -3.10
C LYS A 31 -12.82 9.20 -4.47
N ILE A 32 -11.65 9.51 -5.03
CA ILE A 32 -11.49 10.32 -6.22
C ILE A 32 -10.87 9.49 -7.35
N GLY A 33 -11.55 9.43 -8.49
CA GLY A 33 -11.00 8.92 -9.73
C GLY A 33 -10.34 10.04 -10.53
N ILE A 34 -9.13 9.82 -11.04
CA ILE A 34 -8.47 10.74 -11.97
C ILE A 34 -8.41 10.10 -13.35
N ILE A 35 -9.07 10.74 -14.32
CA ILE A 35 -9.09 10.32 -15.72
C ILE A 35 -8.44 11.37 -16.62
N GLY A 36 -7.98 10.96 -17.80
CA GLY A 36 -7.39 11.86 -18.78
C GLY A 36 -6.49 11.12 -19.76
N ALA A 37 -6.08 11.78 -20.84
CA ALA A 37 -5.25 11.18 -21.89
C ALA A 37 -3.90 10.65 -21.36
N ASN A 38 -3.31 9.68 -22.06
CA ASN A 38 -1.95 9.24 -21.72
C ASN A 38 -0.96 10.41 -21.82
N GLY A 39 -0.07 10.54 -20.84
CA GLY A 39 0.85 11.68 -20.75
C GLY A 39 0.19 13.00 -20.35
N SER A 40 -1.02 13.00 -19.78
CA SER A 40 -1.65 14.21 -19.21
C SER A 40 -1.07 14.62 -17.84
N GLY A 41 -0.05 13.91 -17.32
CA GLY A 41 0.60 14.27 -16.06
C GLY A 41 -0.02 13.66 -14.79
N LYS A 42 -0.99 12.74 -14.88
CA LYS A 42 -1.61 12.09 -13.72
C LYS A 42 -0.61 11.45 -12.75
N SER A 43 0.31 10.64 -13.27
CA SER A 43 1.38 10.03 -12.48
C SER A 43 2.32 11.08 -11.87
N THR A 44 2.58 12.16 -12.60
CA THR A 44 3.37 13.30 -12.08
C THR A 44 2.66 13.96 -10.91
N LEU A 45 1.36 14.21 -11.00
CA LEU A 45 0.58 14.76 -9.89
C LEU A 45 0.68 13.87 -8.64
N LEU A 46 0.54 12.56 -8.79
CA LEU A 46 0.64 11.65 -7.64
C LEU A 46 2.03 11.74 -6.97
N LYS A 47 3.11 11.81 -7.76
CA LYS A 47 4.48 12.03 -7.23
C LYS A 47 4.67 13.37 -6.53
N LEU A 48 4.03 14.43 -7.03
CA LEU A 48 4.03 15.73 -6.35
C LEU A 48 3.28 15.62 -5.01
N ILE A 49 2.15 14.89 -4.98
CA ILE A 49 1.38 14.66 -3.75
C ILE A 49 2.19 13.82 -2.75
N THR A 50 2.97 12.82 -3.17
CA THR A 50 3.85 12.08 -2.26
C THR A 50 4.98 12.95 -1.72
N GLY A 51 5.41 13.97 -2.48
CA GLY A 51 6.55 14.82 -2.17
C GLY A 51 7.87 14.26 -2.69
N GLU A 52 7.84 13.23 -3.53
CA GLU A 52 9.01 12.72 -4.26
C GLU A 52 9.60 13.79 -5.18
N GLU A 53 8.75 14.66 -5.71
CA GLU A 53 9.13 15.79 -6.55
C GLU A 53 8.44 17.07 -6.05
N PRO A 54 9.14 18.22 -5.99
CA PRO A 54 8.50 19.50 -5.70
C PRO A 54 7.80 20.05 -6.95
N PRO A 55 6.69 20.79 -6.80
CA PRO A 55 6.10 21.54 -7.90
C PRO A 55 6.98 22.74 -8.26
N ASP A 56 6.84 23.25 -9.49
CA ASP A 56 7.56 24.46 -9.92
C ASP A 56 6.87 25.73 -9.40
N GLU A 57 5.54 25.71 -9.37
CA GLU A 57 4.69 26.74 -8.79
C GLU A 57 3.52 26.10 -8.03
N GLY A 58 2.94 26.86 -7.09
CA GLY A 58 1.82 26.43 -6.27
C GLY A 58 2.25 25.73 -4.99
N VAL A 59 1.28 25.18 -4.26
CA VAL A 59 1.51 24.52 -2.97
C VAL A 59 0.64 23.27 -2.82
N ILE A 60 1.24 22.22 -2.28
CA ILE A 60 0.54 21.01 -1.83
C ILE A 60 0.63 20.97 -0.31
N SER A 61 -0.51 21.06 0.36
CA SER A 61 -0.60 21.06 1.82
C SER A 61 -1.33 19.82 2.32
N LYS A 62 -0.78 19.20 3.36
CA LYS A 62 -1.34 18.03 4.06
C LYS A 62 -1.23 18.27 5.58
N PRO A 63 -2.15 17.79 6.42
CA PRO A 63 -1.98 17.80 7.86
C PRO A 63 -0.66 17.13 8.27
N ARG A 64 -0.05 17.59 9.36
CA ARG A 64 1.19 16.98 9.88
C ARG A 64 0.92 15.55 10.32
N GLY A 65 1.82 14.63 9.97
CA GLY A 65 1.71 13.21 10.34
C GLY A 65 0.80 12.38 9.42
N THR A 66 0.20 12.96 8.37
CA THR A 66 -0.59 12.20 7.38
C THR A 66 0.27 11.14 6.70
N LYS A 67 -0.12 9.88 6.84
CA LYS A 67 0.49 8.74 6.16
C LYS A 67 -0.03 8.68 4.73
N VAL A 68 0.87 8.76 3.75
CA VAL A 68 0.51 8.65 2.33
C VAL A 68 1.10 7.35 1.79
N GLY A 69 0.25 6.44 1.32
CA GLY A 69 0.67 5.24 0.59
C GLY A 69 0.55 5.48 -0.90
N TYR A 70 1.58 5.10 -1.66
CA TYR A 70 1.61 5.28 -3.11
C TYR A 70 2.03 4.01 -3.84
N ILE A 71 1.19 3.59 -4.78
CA ILE A 71 1.50 2.56 -5.76
C ILE A 71 1.74 3.24 -7.10
N SER A 72 3.01 3.24 -7.50
CA SER A 72 3.41 3.65 -8.85
C SER A 72 3.19 2.53 -9.86
N GLN A 73 3.05 2.89 -11.13
CA GLN A 73 2.87 1.95 -12.24
C GLN A 73 4.07 0.97 -12.40
N TYR A 74 5.26 1.37 -11.97
CA TYR A 74 6.49 0.57 -12.12
C TYR A 74 7.27 0.56 -10.80
N LEU A 75 7.04 -0.45 -9.98
CA LEU A 75 7.82 -0.62 -8.75
C LEU A 75 8.93 -1.65 -8.92
N ALA A 76 10.16 -1.23 -8.63
CA ALA A 76 11.32 -2.11 -8.58
C ALA A 76 11.58 -2.52 -7.12
N ILE A 77 10.75 -3.42 -6.57
CA ILE A 77 11.12 -4.06 -5.29
C ILE A 77 12.26 -5.02 -5.57
N THR A 78 13.41 -4.75 -4.95
CA THR A 78 14.62 -5.57 -5.02
C THR A 78 14.99 -6.08 -3.63
N ALA A 79 14.01 -6.64 -2.94
CA ALA A 79 14.19 -7.28 -1.65
C ALA A 79 14.65 -8.74 -1.82
N ALA A 80 15.49 -9.20 -0.89
CA ALA A 80 15.98 -10.57 -0.84
C ALA A 80 15.16 -11.48 0.10
N HIS A 81 14.19 -10.91 0.83
CA HIS A 81 13.33 -11.64 1.76
C HIS A 81 12.05 -12.15 1.07
N THR A 82 11.18 -12.81 1.84
CA THR A 82 9.98 -13.47 1.30
C THR A 82 8.86 -12.46 0.99
N VAL A 83 7.86 -12.86 0.20
CA VAL A 83 6.66 -12.04 -0.04
C VAL A 83 5.99 -11.65 1.27
N LEU A 84 5.81 -12.60 2.19
CA LEU A 84 5.15 -12.35 3.46
C LEU A 84 5.93 -11.34 4.32
N ASP A 85 7.26 -11.48 4.39
CA ASP A 85 8.11 -10.53 5.12
C ASP A 85 8.00 -9.09 4.57
N GLU A 86 7.90 -8.93 3.25
CA GLU A 86 7.77 -7.59 2.63
C GLU A 86 6.41 -6.98 2.93
N VAL A 87 5.34 -7.78 2.92
CA VAL A 87 4.00 -7.32 3.28
C VAL A 87 3.97 -6.86 4.74
N TRP A 88 4.54 -7.66 5.66
CA TRP A 88 4.67 -7.30 7.07
C TRP A 88 5.57 -6.09 7.32
N SER A 89 6.52 -5.80 6.43
CA SER A 89 7.42 -4.64 6.58
C SER A 89 6.69 -3.28 6.58
N ALA A 90 5.44 -3.22 6.13
CA ALA A 90 4.59 -2.04 6.25
C ALA A 90 4.20 -1.73 7.71
N LEU A 91 4.23 -2.73 8.59
CA LEU A 91 3.83 -2.64 9.99
C LEU A 91 5.07 -2.61 10.89
N SER A 92 5.92 -1.59 10.72
CA SER A 92 7.26 -1.53 11.32
C SER A 92 7.34 -1.88 12.80
N ASP A 93 6.33 -1.51 13.59
CA ASP A 93 6.30 -1.74 15.04
C ASP A 93 6.00 -3.22 15.39
N LEU A 94 5.24 -3.91 14.55
CA LEU A 94 4.81 -5.29 14.72
C LEU A 94 5.73 -6.31 14.03
N THR A 95 6.49 -5.89 13.01
CA THR A 95 7.29 -6.82 12.18
C THR A 95 8.30 -7.62 13.01
N ASP A 96 9.00 -7.01 13.98
CA ASP A 96 9.97 -7.73 14.82
C ASP A 96 9.28 -8.72 15.76
N LEU A 97 8.14 -8.30 16.34
CA LEU A 97 7.35 -9.13 17.25
C LEU A 97 6.80 -10.36 16.51
N GLU A 98 6.19 -10.17 15.34
CA GLU A 98 5.68 -11.26 14.51
C GLU A 98 6.80 -12.25 14.16
N ARG A 99 7.94 -11.77 13.67
CA ARG A 99 9.06 -12.63 13.26
C ARG A 99 9.58 -13.47 14.42
N ARG A 100 9.72 -12.85 15.60
CA ARG A 100 10.18 -13.53 16.81
C ARG A 100 9.16 -14.53 17.34
N LEU A 101 7.88 -14.20 17.23
CA LEU A 101 6.78 -15.10 17.61
C LEU A 101 6.78 -16.34 16.70
N ARG A 102 6.79 -16.16 15.37
CA ARG A 102 6.88 -17.25 14.38
C ARG A 102 8.12 -18.13 14.59
N ALA A 103 9.29 -17.54 14.84
CA ALA A 103 10.52 -18.29 15.13
C ALA A 103 10.43 -19.10 16.44
N THR A 104 9.77 -18.54 17.46
CA THR A 104 9.56 -19.22 18.74
C THR A 104 8.58 -20.38 18.58
N GLU A 105 7.50 -20.22 17.82
CA GLU A 105 6.54 -21.28 17.50
C GLU A 105 7.20 -22.43 16.74
N GLN A 106 8.06 -22.12 15.76
CA GLN A 106 8.81 -23.13 15.04
C GLN A 106 9.77 -23.90 15.96
N SER A 107 10.39 -23.21 16.93
CA SER A 107 11.27 -23.83 17.93
C SER A 107 10.49 -24.74 18.88
N LEU A 108 9.31 -24.30 19.36
CA LEU A 108 8.39 -25.10 20.18
C LEU A 108 7.88 -26.35 19.47
N SER A 109 7.73 -26.27 18.14
CA SER A 109 7.31 -27.40 17.30
C SER A 109 8.43 -28.42 17.03
N SER A 110 9.67 -28.14 17.46
CA SER A 110 10.82 -28.99 17.17
C SER A 110 10.93 -30.19 18.13
N PRO A 111 11.15 -31.42 17.64
CA PRO A 111 11.33 -32.60 18.49
C PRO A 111 12.54 -32.49 19.44
N ALA A 112 13.59 -31.79 19.03
CA ALA A 112 14.81 -31.62 19.83
C ALA A 112 14.56 -30.84 21.13
N LEU A 113 13.68 -29.83 21.10
CA LEU A 113 13.36 -29.04 22.29
C LEU A 113 12.52 -29.85 23.30
N ALA A 114 11.71 -30.81 22.82
CA ALA A 114 10.84 -31.62 23.66
C ALA A 114 11.61 -32.47 24.68
N GLU A 115 12.87 -32.83 24.39
CA GLU A 115 13.73 -33.60 25.27
C GLU A 115 14.43 -32.74 26.35
N HIS A 116 14.38 -31.41 26.22
CA HIS A 116 15.09 -30.46 27.09
C HIS A 116 14.14 -29.59 27.91
N ARG A 117 13.69 -30.11 29.07
CA ARG A 117 12.70 -29.45 29.94
C ARG A 117 13.02 -27.98 30.27
N THR A 118 14.24 -27.67 30.70
CA THR A 118 14.62 -26.29 31.08
C THR A 118 14.59 -25.32 29.89
N GLU A 119 15.00 -25.78 28.72
CA GLU A 119 14.98 -24.96 27.50
C GLU A 119 13.55 -24.78 27.01
N MET A 120 12.74 -25.85 27.05
CA MET A 120 11.30 -25.79 26.79
C MET A 120 10.60 -24.76 27.69
N GLU A 121 10.81 -24.81 29.01
CA GLU A 121 10.25 -23.85 29.96
C GLU A 121 10.66 -22.39 29.64
N ARG A 122 11.93 -22.16 29.23
CA ARG A 122 12.40 -20.84 28.81
C ARG A 122 11.73 -20.36 27.52
N THR A 123 11.61 -21.23 26.53
CA THR A 123 11.00 -20.92 25.23
C THR A 123 9.50 -20.64 25.39
N LEU A 124 8.79 -21.40 26.22
CA LEU A 124 7.38 -21.15 26.56
C LEU A 124 7.19 -19.80 27.26
N ASN A 125 8.03 -19.47 28.24
CA ASN A 125 7.97 -18.17 28.91
C ASN A 125 8.24 -17.01 27.93
N ARG A 126 9.18 -17.19 26.99
CA ARG A 126 9.45 -16.21 25.94
C ARG A 126 8.26 -16.06 25.00
N TYR A 127 7.64 -17.17 24.58
CA TYR A 127 6.44 -17.18 23.74
C TYR A 127 5.30 -16.42 24.40
N ASN A 128 4.97 -16.72 25.66
CA ASN A 128 3.90 -16.05 26.40
C ASN A 128 4.12 -14.53 26.49
N LEU A 129 5.36 -14.09 26.73
CA LEU A 129 5.70 -12.67 26.77
C LEU A 129 5.52 -11.99 25.40
N LEU A 130 6.00 -12.64 24.33
CA LEU A 130 5.86 -12.12 22.96
C LEU A 130 4.40 -12.06 22.56
N GLN A 131 3.61 -13.08 22.89
CA GLN A 131 2.19 -13.16 22.60
C GLN A 131 1.43 -12.01 23.28
N ALA A 132 1.67 -11.77 24.57
CA ALA A 132 1.06 -10.67 25.30
C ALA A 132 1.46 -9.29 24.71
N GLN A 133 2.71 -9.13 24.28
CA GLN A 133 3.16 -7.90 23.61
C GLN A 133 2.49 -7.70 22.25
N PHE A 134 2.34 -8.78 21.48
CA PHE A 134 1.70 -8.78 20.18
C PHE A 134 0.22 -8.42 20.29
N GLU A 135 -0.49 -9.00 21.27
CA GLU A 135 -1.89 -8.69 21.55
C GLU A 135 -2.09 -7.22 21.95
N VAL A 136 -1.26 -6.69 22.85
CA VAL A 136 -1.34 -5.28 23.29
C VAL A 136 -1.12 -4.30 22.13
N GLN A 137 -0.40 -4.71 21.09
CA GLN A 137 -0.15 -3.89 19.89
C GLN A 137 -1.12 -4.20 18.73
N GLU A 138 -2.25 -4.87 19.01
CA GLU A 138 -3.26 -5.23 17.99
C GLU A 138 -2.67 -6.10 16.85
N GLY A 139 -1.69 -6.94 17.20
CA GLY A 139 -0.97 -7.78 16.27
C GLY A 139 -1.85 -8.83 15.59
N TYR A 140 -2.90 -9.31 16.27
CA TYR A 140 -3.82 -10.30 15.70
C TYR A 140 -4.75 -9.69 14.65
N GLU A 141 -5.24 -8.47 14.87
CA GLU A 141 -5.99 -7.70 13.89
C GLU A 141 -5.12 -7.40 12.67
N ALA A 142 -3.88 -7.00 12.90
CA ALA A 142 -2.89 -6.79 11.85
C ALA A 142 -2.60 -8.07 11.05
N GLN A 143 -2.46 -9.21 11.73
CA GLN A 143 -2.25 -10.51 11.09
C GLN A 143 -3.44 -10.91 10.23
N ALA A 144 -4.67 -10.81 10.77
CA ALA A 144 -5.88 -11.09 10.02
C ALA A 144 -6.01 -10.21 8.76
N ARG A 145 -5.63 -8.93 8.86
CA ARG A 145 -5.55 -8.02 7.72
C ARG A 145 -4.50 -8.45 6.71
N VAL A 146 -3.28 -8.79 7.13
CA VAL A 146 -2.23 -9.30 6.25
C VAL A 146 -2.71 -10.54 5.51
N ASP A 147 -3.26 -11.52 6.21
CA ASP A 147 -3.74 -12.76 5.63
C ASP A 147 -4.87 -12.49 4.62
N ALA A 148 -5.84 -11.63 4.96
CA ALA A 148 -6.94 -11.27 4.05
C ALA A 148 -6.44 -10.56 2.78
N ILE A 149 -5.42 -9.71 2.87
CA ILE A 149 -4.85 -8.99 1.73
C ILE A 149 -3.98 -9.91 0.87
N VAL A 150 -3.16 -10.77 1.50
CA VAL A 150 -2.32 -11.76 0.80
C VAL A 150 -3.20 -12.76 0.05
N ASP A 151 -4.28 -13.22 0.67
CA ASP A 151 -5.23 -14.15 0.04
C ASP A 151 -6.01 -13.47 -1.08
N GLY A 152 -6.59 -12.31 -0.81
CA GLY A 152 -7.40 -11.58 -1.77
C GLY A 152 -6.66 -11.11 -3.03
N LEU A 153 -5.35 -10.92 -2.95
CA LEU A 153 -4.50 -10.58 -4.08
C LEU A 153 -3.84 -11.81 -4.74
N GLY A 154 -4.21 -13.04 -4.33
CA GLY A 154 -3.70 -14.28 -4.91
C GLY A 154 -2.22 -14.55 -4.58
N LEU A 155 -1.68 -13.96 -3.51
CA LEU A 155 -0.28 -14.10 -3.10
C LEU A 155 -0.05 -15.32 -2.19
N THR A 156 -1.09 -15.94 -1.64
CA THR A 156 -1.00 -17.11 -0.72
C THR A 156 -0.03 -18.21 -1.21
N PRO A 157 -0.07 -18.68 -2.48
CA PRO A 157 0.83 -19.73 -2.95
C PRO A 157 2.31 -19.32 -3.00
N LYS A 158 2.59 -18.02 -2.98
CA LYS A 158 3.93 -17.44 -3.14
C LYS A 158 4.41 -16.71 -1.89
N ARG A 159 3.67 -16.80 -0.78
CA ARG A 159 3.96 -16.06 0.45
C ARG A 159 5.38 -16.30 0.99
N ASP A 160 5.89 -17.51 0.86
CA ASP A 160 7.24 -17.90 1.32
C ASP A 160 8.30 -17.82 0.20
N GLN A 161 7.92 -17.42 -1.02
CA GLN A 161 8.83 -17.23 -2.15
C GLN A 161 9.64 -15.92 -1.99
N ARG A 162 10.90 -15.92 -2.43
CA ARG A 162 11.76 -14.72 -2.41
C ARG A 162 11.36 -13.72 -3.50
N ILE A 163 11.39 -12.44 -3.15
CA ILE A 163 10.97 -11.35 -4.06
C ILE A 163 11.87 -11.20 -5.28
N ASP A 164 13.16 -11.43 -5.14
CA ASP A 164 14.11 -11.38 -6.25
C ASP A 164 13.80 -12.37 -7.38
N THR A 165 13.05 -13.45 -7.09
CA THR A 165 12.61 -14.45 -8.07
C THR A 165 11.29 -14.14 -8.77
N LEU A 166 10.56 -13.11 -8.32
CA LEU A 166 9.26 -12.74 -8.87
C LEU A 166 9.38 -11.96 -10.19
N SER A 167 8.39 -12.11 -11.05
CA SER A 167 8.16 -11.25 -12.21
C SER A 167 7.82 -9.82 -11.79
N GLY A 168 7.97 -8.85 -12.70
CA GLY A 168 7.62 -7.45 -12.42
C GLY A 168 6.15 -7.24 -12.05
N GLY A 169 5.23 -8.01 -12.66
CA GLY A 169 3.80 -7.96 -12.33
C GLY A 169 3.52 -8.45 -10.90
N GLU A 170 4.11 -9.58 -10.51
CA GLU A 170 3.99 -10.10 -9.14
C GLU A 170 4.59 -9.14 -8.11
N LYS A 171 5.75 -8.52 -8.41
CA LYS A 171 6.33 -7.48 -7.55
C LYS A 171 5.40 -6.29 -7.36
N ASN A 172 4.68 -5.89 -8.41
CA ASN A 172 3.66 -4.84 -8.31
C ASN A 172 2.47 -5.27 -7.42
N ILE A 173 2.05 -6.53 -7.45
CA ILE A 173 0.99 -7.05 -6.55
C ILE A 173 1.48 -7.07 -5.09
N VAL A 174 2.73 -7.51 -4.84
CA VAL A 174 3.34 -7.47 -3.49
C VAL A 174 3.44 -6.03 -2.98
N ALA A 175 3.82 -5.09 -3.85
CA ALA A 175 3.84 -3.67 -3.52
C ALA A 175 2.47 -3.15 -3.09
N LEU A 176 1.44 -3.51 -3.85
CA LEU A 176 0.04 -3.19 -3.56
C LEU A 176 -0.32 -3.74 -2.19
N ALA A 177 -0.11 -5.04 -1.95
CA ALA A 177 -0.38 -5.70 -0.68
C ALA A 177 0.27 -4.97 0.50
N ARG A 178 1.57 -4.70 0.41
CA ARG A 178 2.34 -3.96 1.43
C ARG A 178 1.73 -2.59 1.70
N THR A 179 1.35 -1.85 0.66
CA THR A 179 0.77 -0.50 0.83
C THR A 179 -0.62 -0.54 1.44
N LEU A 180 -1.46 -1.52 1.08
CA LEU A 180 -2.79 -1.69 1.65
C LEU A 180 -2.73 -2.10 3.13
N VAL A 181 -1.80 -2.97 3.51
CA VAL A 181 -1.58 -3.40 4.90
C VAL A 181 -1.21 -2.24 5.81
N GLY A 182 -0.45 -1.26 5.30
CA GLY A 182 -0.03 -0.09 6.06
C GLY A 182 -1.13 0.90 6.41
N GLU A 183 -2.37 0.70 5.91
CA GLU A 183 -3.55 1.54 6.15
C GLU A 183 -3.24 3.05 6.17
N PRO A 184 -2.73 3.61 5.05
CA PRO A 184 -2.39 5.02 5.02
C PRO A 184 -3.64 5.91 5.23
N ASP A 185 -3.46 7.17 5.58
CA ASP A 185 -4.56 8.14 5.61
C ASP A 185 -5.03 8.50 4.19
N ILE A 186 -4.07 8.56 3.25
CA ILE A 186 -4.30 8.83 1.83
C ILE A 186 -3.65 7.71 1.01
N LEU A 187 -4.48 6.97 0.27
CA LEU A 187 -4.05 5.94 -0.66
C LEU A 187 -4.05 6.47 -2.09
N LEU A 188 -2.88 6.47 -2.73
CA LEU A 188 -2.67 6.90 -4.11
C LEU A 188 -2.37 5.67 -4.97
N LEU A 189 -3.22 5.38 -5.95
CA LEU A 189 -3.07 4.21 -6.83
C LEU A 189 -2.92 4.63 -8.28
N ASP A 190 -1.77 4.30 -8.90
CA ASP A 190 -1.53 4.54 -10.32
C ASP A 190 -1.68 3.25 -11.14
N LYS A 191 -2.85 3.09 -11.75
CA LYS A 191 -3.26 1.91 -12.54
C LYS A 191 -3.09 0.58 -11.79
N PRO A 192 -3.71 0.43 -10.61
CA PRO A 192 -3.49 -0.74 -9.74
C PRO A 192 -3.97 -2.07 -10.35
N ALA A 193 -4.89 -2.02 -11.31
CA ALA A 193 -5.51 -3.21 -11.92
C ALA A 193 -4.65 -3.92 -12.98
N ASN A 194 -3.53 -3.34 -13.44
CA ASN A 194 -2.82 -3.80 -14.65
C ASN A 194 -2.20 -5.21 -14.56
N HIS A 195 -2.14 -5.80 -13.37
CA HIS A 195 -1.50 -7.11 -13.13
C HIS A 195 -2.37 -8.07 -12.33
N LEU A 196 -3.61 -7.69 -12.01
CA LEU A 196 -4.54 -8.53 -11.28
C LEU A 196 -5.34 -9.39 -12.25
N ASP A 197 -5.60 -10.63 -11.86
CA ASP A 197 -6.62 -11.45 -12.50
C ASP A 197 -8.02 -10.97 -12.09
N PHE A 198 -9.05 -11.67 -12.56
CA PHE A 198 -10.43 -11.28 -12.30
C PHE A 198 -10.79 -11.36 -10.81
N GLU A 199 -10.29 -12.38 -10.10
CA GLU A 199 -10.57 -12.57 -8.67
C GLU A 199 -9.89 -11.49 -7.83
N GLY A 200 -8.61 -11.21 -8.08
CA GLY A 200 -7.88 -10.14 -7.40
C GLY A 200 -8.45 -8.75 -7.70
N LEU A 201 -8.97 -8.53 -8.91
CA LEU A 201 -9.64 -7.27 -9.26
C LEU A 201 -10.95 -7.08 -8.48
N ASP A 202 -11.83 -8.09 -8.45
CA ASP A 202 -13.10 -7.99 -7.71
C ASP A 202 -12.86 -7.89 -6.20
N TRP A 203 -11.84 -8.57 -5.68
CA TRP A 203 -11.41 -8.38 -4.29
C TRP A 203 -10.92 -6.97 -4.03
N LEU A 204 -10.05 -6.43 -4.89
CA LEU A 204 -9.52 -5.06 -4.75
C LEU A 204 -10.65 -4.03 -4.80
N GLU A 205 -11.64 -4.20 -5.68
CA GLU A 205 -12.82 -3.35 -5.76
C GLU A 205 -13.57 -3.29 -4.42
N ARG A 206 -13.86 -4.46 -3.83
CA ARG A 206 -14.55 -4.55 -2.53
C ARG A 206 -13.71 -3.95 -1.40
N PHE A 207 -12.40 -4.19 -1.41
CA PHE A 207 -11.48 -3.60 -0.43
C PHE A 207 -11.51 -2.07 -0.50
N LEU A 208 -11.36 -1.49 -1.70
CA LEU A 208 -11.37 -0.04 -1.89
C LEU A 208 -12.73 0.59 -1.59
N GLN A 209 -13.82 -0.13 -1.77
CA GLN A 209 -15.17 0.28 -1.33
C GLN A 209 -15.29 0.36 0.19
N ALA A 210 -14.70 -0.59 0.92
CA ALA A 210 -14.72 -0.61 2.39
C ALA A 210 -13.65 0.29 3.02
N TYR A 211 -12.64 0.71 2.26
CA TYR A 211 -11.55 1.56 2.75
C TYR A 211 -12.08 2.87 3.34
N SER A 212 -11.70 3.14 4.59
CA SER A 212 -12.14 4.30 5.39
C SER A 212 -11.30 5.54 5.17
N GLY A 213 -10.06 5.37 4.69
CA GLY A 213 -9.17 6.47 4.35
C GLY A 213 -9.56 7.17 3.04
N THR A 214 -8.82 8.22 2.72
CA THR A 214 -8.98 8.94 1.45
C THR A 214 -8.34 8.15 0.31
N LEU A 215 -9.03 7.98 -0.80
CA LEU A 215 -8.56 7.27 -1.99
C LEU A 215 -8.43 8.22 -3.18
N ILE A 216 -7.29 8.20 -3.86
CA ILE A 216 -7.09 8.81 -5.17
C ILE A 216 -6.58 7.74 -6.13
N ILE A 217 -7.35 7.44 -7.16
CA ILE A 217 -7.03 6.38 -8.12
C ILE A 217 -6.93 6.94 -9.54
N VAL A 218 -5.79 6.70 -10.18
CA VAL A 218 -5.60 6.92 -11.62
C VAL A 218 -5.87 5.59 -12.31
N SER A 219 -6.90 5.53 -13.16
CA SER A 219 -7.23 4.32 -13.89
C SER A 219 -7.92 4.63 -15.21
N HIS A 220 -7.76 3.73 -16.18
CA HIS A 220 -8.59 3.71 -17.40
C HIS A 220 -9.73 2.69 -17.30
N ASN A 221 -9.76 1.88 -16.23
CA ASN A 221 -10.82 0.91 -15.99
C ASN A 221 -12.03 1.63 -15.39
N ARG A 222 -13.05 1.88 -16.22
CA ARG A 222 -14.29 2.54 -15.81
C ARG A 222 -15.08 1.73 -14.78
N TYR A 223 -15.08 0.39 -14.87
CA TYR A 223 -15.79 -0.45 -13.89
C TYR A 223 -15.22 -0.27 -12.48
N LEU A 224 -13.88 -0.28 -12.35
CA LEU A 224 -13.21 -0.03 -11.07
C LEU A 224 -13.56 1.36 -10.53
N LEU A 225 -13.50 2.40 -11.39
CA LEU A 225 -13.84 3.76 -10.98
C LEU A 225 -15.29 3.88 -10.54
N ASP A 226 -16.24 3.44 -11.37
CA ASP A 226 -17.69 3.55 -11.11
C ASP A 226 -18.09 2.85 -9.81
N ARG A 227 -17.39 1.76 -9.43
CA ARG A 227 -17.66 1.02 -8.19
C ARG A 227 -16.98 1.61 -6.96
N THR A 228 -15.85 2.29 -7.10
CA THR A 228 -15.00 2.68 -5.95
C THR A 228 -14.99 4.16 -5.65
N VAL A 229 -15.17 5.03 -6.67
CA VAL A 229 -14.99 6.48 -6.51
C VAL A 229 -16.33 7.19 -6.38
N THR A 230 -16.31 8.28 -5.63
CA THR A 230 -17.47 9.15 -5.38
C THR A 230 -17.42 10.42 -6.23
N ARG A 231 -16.24 10.78 -6.73
CA ARG A 231 -16.00 11.96 -7.57
C ARG A 231 -14.94 11.64 -8.62
N ILE A 232 -15.09 12.24 -9.80
CA ILE A 232 -14.11 12.15 -10.88
C ILE A 232 -13.48 13.53 -11.11
N LEU A 233 -12.16 13.55 -11.23
CA LEU A 233 -11.38 14.67 -11.75
C LEU A 233 -10.91 14.30 -13.16
N GLU A 234 -11.38 15.03 -14.15
CA GLU A 234 -10.96 14.87 -15.53
C GLU A 234 -9.84 15.86 -15.86
N TRP A 235 -8.78 15.35 -16.48
CA TRP A 235 -7.59 16.12 -16.79
C TRP A 235 -7.36 16.21 -18.30
N GLU A 236 -7.35 17.45 -18.78
CA GLU A 236 -6.98 17.79 -20.15
C GLU A 236 -5.53 18.30 -20.20
N ARG A 237 -4.82 18.00 -21.30
CA ARG A 237 -3.47 18.52 -21.47
C ARG A 237 -3.53 20.06 -21.48
N PRO A 238 -2.55 20.76 -20.87
CA PRO A 238 -2.45 22.19 -21.02
C PRO A 238 -2.41 22.54 -22.52
N THR A 239 -3.33 23.38 -22.97
CA THR A 239 -3.20 24.02 -24.28
C THR A 239 -2.06 25.02 -24.20
N THR A 240 -1.08 24.86 -25.10
CA THR A 240 0.01 25.83 -25.35
C THR A 240 -0.53 27.19 -25.73
#